data_AF-A0A537YE89-F1
#
_entry.id   AF-A0A537YE89-F1
#
_cell.length_a   1.000
_cell.length_b   1.000
_cell.length_c   1.000
_cell.angle_alpha   90.00
_cell.angle_beta   90.00
_cell.angle_gamma   90.00
#
_symmetry.space_group_name_H-M   'P 1'
#
loop_
_entity.id
_entity.type
_entity.pdbx_description
1 polymer ?
#
loop_
_entity_poly.entity_id
_entity_poly.type
_entity_poly.pdbx_seq_one_letter_code
_entity_poly.pdbx_strand_id
1 'polypeptide(L)' 'CNGYHLDQHENGGDTWFELTLSDAWVWDVYRPTRFVTRVAVRTFRDVNIEELKHPERSGDPLGRLTD' A
#
# COMPACT_ATOMS: atom_id res chain seq x y z
N CYS A 1 7.28 9.97 -1.96
CA CYS A 1 7.11 8.81 -2.86
C CYS A 1 6.45 7.70 -2.07
N ASN A 2 5.60 6.92 -2.73
CA ASN A 2 5.03 5.72 -2.13
C ASN A 2 6.16 4.78 -1.69
N GLY A 3 6.08 4.28 -0.47
CA GLY A 3 7.14 3.47 0.12
C GLY A 3 6.62 2.66 1.30
N TYR A 4 7.29 1.54 1.56
CA TYR A 4 7.00 0.67 2.70
C TYR A 4 8.27 0.20 3.38
N HIS A 5 8.15 -0.10 4.66
CA HIS A 5 9.17 -0.80 5.44
C HIS A 5 8.46 -1.81 6.35
N LEU A 6 8.90 -3.07 6.32
CA LEU A 6 8.33 -4.17 7.09
C LEU A 6 9.41 -4.73 8.01
N ASP A 7 9.14 -4.68 9.31
CA ASP A 7 9.96 -5.30 10.34
C ASP A 7 9.24 -6.52 10.92
N GLN A 8 9.95 -7.63 11.03
CA GLN A 8 9.50 -8.82 11.76
C GLN A 8 10.06 -8.77 13.18
N HIS A 9 9.21 -9.08 14.16
CA HIS A 9 9.56 -9.14 15.57
C HIS A 9 9.20 -10.50 16.13
N GLU A 10 10.02 -11.01 17.04
CA GLU A 10 9.79 -12.27 17.75
C GLU A 10 9.80 -12.00 19.26
N ASN A 11 8.78 -12.47 19.97
CA ASN A 11 8.70 -12.37 21.42
C ASN A 11 8.17 -13.68 22.01
N GLY A 12 9.04 -14.45 22.67
CA GLY A 12 8.63 -15.60 23.47
C GLY A 12 7.87 -16.69 22.71
N GLY A 13 8.05 -16.79 21.39
CA GLY A 13 7.37 -17.75 20.51
C GLY A 13 6.31 -17.15 19.59
N ASP A 14 5.90 -15.91 19.83
CA ASP A 14 4.96 -15.19 18.95
C ASP A 14 5.71 -14.29 17.97
N THR A 15 5.35 -14.39 16.69
CA THR A 15 5.84 -13.50 15.62
C THR A 15 4.80 -12.43 15.31
N TRP A 16 5.24 -11.18 15.19
CA TRP A 16 4.40 -10.08 14.75
C TRP A 16 5.16 -9.13 13.83
N PHE A 17 4.42 -8.30 13.12
CA PHE A 17 4.95 -7.43 12.08
C PHE A 17 4.65 -5.97 12.38
N GLU A 18 5.65 -5.11 12.16
CA GLU A 18 5.50 -3.66 12.09
C GLU A 18 5.65 -3.20 10.64
N LEU A 19 4.59 -2.63 10.07
CA LEU A 19 4.58 -2.08 8.72
C LEU A 19 4.49 -0.55 8.79
N THR A 20 5.50 0.14 8.28
CA THR A 20 5.45 1.58 8.03
C THR A 20 5.18 1.84 6.56
N LEU A 21 4.20 2.70 6.25
CA LEU A 21 3.90 3.15 4.88
C LEU A 21 4.03 4.67 4.77
N SER A 22 4.51 5.15 3.63
CA SER A 22 4.53 6.55 3.23
C SER A 22 3.66 6.79 2.01
N ASP A 23 2.97 7.94 1.97
CA ASP A 23 2.11 8.35 0.85
C ASP A 23 1.07 7.26 0.48
N ALA A 24 0.31 6.82 1.49
CA ALA A 24 -0.56 5.65 1.38
C ALA A 24 -2.04 5.99 1.62
N TRP A 25 -2.91 5.27 0.93
CA TRP A 25 -4.33 5.21 1.25
C TRP A 25 -4.56 4.17 2.33
N VAL A 26 -5.18 4.59 3.44
CA VAL A 26 -5.55 3.68 4.52
C VAL A 26 -7.06 3.59 4.58
N TRP A 27 -7.53 2.35 4.63
CA TRP A 27 -8.91 1.98 4.86
C TRP A 27 -8.91 1.04 6.07
N ASP A 28 -9.49 1.50 7.16
CA ASP A 28 -9.79 0.67 8.33
C ASP A 28 -11.31 0.50 8.34
N VAL A 29 -11.81 -0.68 8.72
CA VAL A 29 -13.24 -1.02 8.79
C VAL A 29 -14.06 0.05 9.51
N TYR A 30 -13.45 0.74 10.49
CA TYR A 30 -14.12 1.73 11.32
C TYR A 30 -13.93 3.19 10.88
N ARG A 31 -13.24 3.47 9.77
CA ARG A 31 -12.94 4.85 9.35
C ARG A 31 -13.10 5.07 7.85
N PRO A 32 -13.56 6.27 7.43
CA PRO A 32 -13.55 6.66 6.02
C PRO A 32 -12.15 6.56 5.41
N THR A 33 -12.10 6.21 4.12
CA THR A 33 -10.88 6.20 3.33
C THR A 33 -10.20 7.57 3.37
N ARG A 34 -8.91 7.57 3.71
CA ARG A 34 -8.10 8.79 3.79
C ARG A 34 -6.70 8.54 3.27
N PHE A 35 -6.12 9.59 2.69
CA PHE A 35 -4.70 9.60 2.34
C PHE A 35 -3.90 10.09 3.53
N VAL A 36 -2.80 9.40 3.84
CA VAL A 36 -1.90 9.74 4.95
C VAL A 36 -0.47 9.83 4.47
N THR A 37 0.25 10.82 4.99
CA THR A 37 1.68 11.00 4.72
C THR A 37 2.51 9.87 5.33
N ARG A 38 2.11 9.38 6.51
CA ARG A 38 2.73 8.24 7.19
C ARG A 38 1.72 7.46 8.02
N VAL A 39 1.82 6.13 8.02
CA VAL A 39 1.09 5.23 8.93
C VAL A 39 2.01 4.12 9.42
N ALA A 40 1.78 3.68 10.67
CA ALA A 40 2.38 2.50 11.25
C ALA A 40 1.28 1.50 11.62
N VAL A 41 1.44 0.23 11.21
CA VAL A 41 0.52 -0.87 11.49
C VAL A 41 1.27 -1.94 12.26
N ARG A 42 0.68 -2.45 13.34
CA ARG A 42 1.21 -3.58 14.12
C ARG A 42 0.21 -4.71 14.12
N THR A 43 0.63 -5.90 13.72
CA THR A 43 -0.27 -7.05 13.55
C THR A 43 0.44 -8.37 13.79
N PHE A 44 -0.30 -9.35 14.32
CA PHE A 44 0.09 -10.77 14.42
C PHE A 44 -0.42 -11.59 13.22
N ARG A 45 -1.07 -10.93 12.26
CA ARG A 45 -1.64 -11.54 11.05
C ARG A 45 -0.71 -11.32 9.87
N ASP A 46 -0.96 -12.06 8.81
CA ASP A 46 -0.21 -11.94 7.56
C ASP A 46 -0.31 -10.52 6.98
N VAL A 47 0.78 -10.07 6.37
CA VAL A 47 0.89 -8.80 5.65
C VAL A 47 1.20 -9.12 4.18
N ASN A 48 0.30 -8.75 3.27
CA ASN A 48 0.53 -8.84 1.84
C ASN A 48 0.90 -7.45 1.30
N ILE A 49 2.00 -7.36 0.53
CA ILE A 49 2.45 -6.13 -0.11
C ILE A 49 2.49 -6.38 -1.61
N GLU A 50 1.70 -5.62 -2.36
CA GLU A 50 1.57 -5.74 -3.81
C GLU A 50 1.93 -4.43 -4.49
N GLU A 51 2.70 -4.50 -5.57
CA GLU A 51 2.90 -3.38 -6.48
C GLU A 51 1.86 -3.47 -7.59
N LEU A 52 0.88 -2.57 -7.56
CA LEU A 52 -0.13 -2.51 -8.60
C LEU A 52 0.51 -1.94 -9.87
N LYS A 53 0.45 -2.73 -10.96
CA LYS A 53 0.73 -2.18 -12.29
C LYS A 53 -0.28 -1.07 -12.54
N HIS A 54 0.21 0.14 -12.85
CA HIS A 54 -0.65 1.13 -13.45
C HIS A 54 -1.29 0.47 -14.68
N PRO A 55 -2.63 0.49 -14.83
CA PRO A 55 -3.21 0.12 -16.11
C PRO A 55 -2.49 1.02 -17.12
N GLU A 56 -1.75 0.40 -18.04
CA GLU A 56 -1.36 1.07 -19.29
C GLU A 56 -2.59 1.86 -19.67
N ARG A 57 -2.46 3.19 -19.80
CA ARG A 57 -3.55 3.99 -20.37
C ARG A 57 -3.82 3.35 -21.72
N SER A 58 -4.78 2.45 -21.77
CA SER A 58 -5.04 1.61 -22.92
C SER A 58 -5.53 2.57 -23.98
N GLY A 59 -4.64 2.83 -24.95
CA GLY A 59 -4.87 3.57 -26.18
C GLY A 59 -5.79 4.77 -26.04
N ASP A 60 -5.20 5.96 -25.97
CA ASP A 60 -5.93 7.16 -26.38
C ASP A 60 -6.64 6.89 -27.74
N PRO A 61 -7.98 6.87 -27.79
CA PRO A 61 -8.69 6.63 -29.04
C PRO A 61 -8.57 7.82 -30.01
N LEU A 62 -7.99 8.94 -29.57
CA LEU A 62 -7.76 10.14 -30.36
C LEU A 62 -6.33 10.26 -30.91
N GLY A 63 -5.43 9.32 -30.61
CA GLY A 63 -4.08 9.26 -31.17
C GLY A 63 -4.01 8.97 -32.69
N ARG A 64 -5.15 8.94 -33.40
CA ARG A 64 -5.25 8.70 -34.85
C ARG A 64 -5.83 9.88 -35.64
N LEU A 65 -5.99 11.05 -35.01
CA LEU A 65 -6.53 12.25 -35.69
C LEU A 65 -5.51 13.37 -35.90
N THR A 66 -4.22 13.13 -35.65
CA THR A 66 -3.14 14.02 -36.08
C THR A 66 -2.04 13.18 -36.74
N ASP A 67 -2.30 12.83 -38.00
CA ASP A 67 -1.39 12.81 -39.16
C ASP A 67 -1.87 11.80 -40.24
#